data_AF-A0A0P9S712-F1
#
_entry.id   AF-A0A0P9S712-F1
#
_cell.length_a   1.000
_cell.length_b   1.000
_cell.length_c   1.000
_cell.angle_alpha   90.00
_cell.angle_beta   90.00
_cell.angle_gamma   90.00
#
_symmetry.space_group_name_H-M   'P 1'
#
loop_
_entity.id
_entity.type
_entity.pdbx_description
1 polymer ?
#
loop_
_entity_poly.entity_id
_entity_poly.type
_entity_poly.pdbx_seq_one_letter_code
_entity_poly.pdbx_strand_id
1 'polypeptide(L)' 'GKTGIERFYEPDLHGQVGYEEVETNARGRVLRVLKRTDPIPGKDIVLSLDINLQEAAEAALGGRRGAVVALDP' A
#
# COMPACT_ATOMS: atom_id res chain seq x y z
N GLY A 1 -1.91 5.27 0.05
CA GLY A 1 -3.13 5.18 -0.77
C GLY A 1 -3.96 6.44 -0.70
N LYS A 2 -4.63 6.83 -1.80
CA LYS A 2 -5.39 8.09 -1.87
C LYS A 2 -6.86 7.95 -1.49
N THR A 3 -7.43 6.75 -1.57
CA THR A 3 -8.87 6.50 -1.39
C THR A 3 -9.15 5.16 -0.72
N GLY A 4 -10.40 5.00 -0.25
CA GLY A 4 -10.92 3.71 0.22
C GLY A 4 -10.09 3.10 1.34
N ILE A 5 -9.87 1.80 1.23
CA ILE A 5 -9.18 1.00 2.25
C ILE A 5 -7.71 1.39 2.40
N GLU A 6 -7.04 1.78 1.31
CA GLU A 6 -5.64 2.18 1.37
C GLU A 6 -5.45 3.46 2.17
N ARG A 7 -6.35 4.45 2.02
CA ARG A 7 -6.27 5.68 2.81
C ARG A 7 -6.53 5.41 4.29
N PHE A 8 -7.48 4.50 4.58
CA PHE A 8 -7.86 4.18 5.95
C PHE A 8 -6.73 3.44 6.68
N TYR A 9 -6.10 2.46 6.03
CA TYR A 9 -5.00 1.66 6.59
C TYR A 9 -3.61 2.18 6.25
N GLU A 10 -3.46 3.38 5.67
CA GLU A 10 -2.15 3.95 5.35
C GLU A 10 -1.14 3.90 6.51
N PRO A 11 -1.53 4.19 7.78
CA PRO A 11 -0.59 4.12 8.90
C PRO A 11 -0.03 2.71 9.15
N ASP A 12 -0.79 1.68 8.83
CA ASP A 12 -0.35 0.28 8.97
C ASP A 12 0.41 -0.19 7.73
N LEU A 13 -0.06 0.18 6.54
CA LEU A 13 0.46 -0.29 5.24
C LEU A 13 1.77 0.39 4.82
N HIS A 14 1.97 1.67 5.15
CA HIS A 14 3.08 2.47 4.59
C HIS A 14 4.44 2.12 5.20
N GLY A 15 4.45 1.63 6.44
CA GLY A 15 5.70 1.39 7.18
C GLY A 15 6.47 2.68 7.44
N GLN A 16 7.80 2.59 7.49
CA GLN A 16 8.69 3.72 7.72
C GLN A 16 9.75 3.78 6.63
N VAL A 17 9.92 4.96 6.05
CA VAL A 17 10.95 5.20 5.04
C VAL A 17 12.34 5.20 5.69
N GLY A 18 13.27 4.50 5.06
CA GLY A 18 14.69 4.58 5.37
C GLY A 18 15.34 5.79 4.70
N TYR A 19 16.61 6.03 5.02
CA TYR A 19 17.40 7.06 4.34
C TYR A 19 18.89 6.75 4.40
N GLU A 20 19.64 7.31 3.46
CA GLU A 20 21.10 7.28 3.43
C GLU A 20 21.65 8.71 3.39
N GLU A 21 22.56 9.02 4.31
CA GLU A 21 23.37 10.24 4.28
C GLU A 21 24.68 9.93 3.56
N VAL A 22 24.92 10.62 2.44
CA VAL A 22 26.09 10.41 1.59
C VAL A 22 26.98 11.65 1.51
N GLU A 23 28.29 11.45 1.65
CA GLU A 23 29.28 12.49 1.40
C GLU A 23 29.57 12.56 -0.10
N THR A 24 29.43 13.74 -0.71
CA THR A 24 29.65 13.95 -2.15
C THR A 24 30.74 14.99 -2.37
N ASN A 25 31.47 14.86 -3.49
CA ASN A 25 32.38 15.92 -3.93
C ASN A 25 31.66 17.01 -4.73
N ALA A 26 32.34 18.11 -5.05
CA ALA A 26 31.78 19.23 -5.82
C ALA A 26 31.27 18.86 -7.24
N ARG A 27 31.58 17.66 -7.74
CA ARG A 27 31.08 17.11 -9.00
C ARG A 27 29.90 16.14 -8.80
N GLY A 28 29.37 16.03 -7.58
CA GLY A 28 28.23 15.17 -7.23
C GLY A 28 28.56 13.68 -7.12
N ARG A 29 29.83 13.27 -7.18
CA ARG A 29 30.20 11.86 -6.99
C ARG A 29 30.13 11.51 -5.51
N VAL A 30 29.40 10.45 -5.19
CA VAL A 30 29.35 9.87 -3.83
C VAL A 30 30.74 9.33 -3.48
N LEU A 31 31.32 9.85 -2.41
CA LEU A 31 32.60 9.42 -1.88
C LEU A 31 32.42 8.28 -0.87
N ARG A 32 31.42 8.38 0.02
CA ARG A 32 31.04 7.34 0.97
C ARG A 32 29.66 7.59 1.60
N VAL A 33 29.09 6.55 2.21
CA VAL A 33 27.89 6.64 3.05
C VAL A 33 28.32 6.95 4.49
N LEU A 34 27.77 8.00 5.08
CA LEU A 34 28.05 8.43 6.46
C LEU A 34 27.09 7.78 7.45
N LYS A 35 25.83 7.62 7.05
CA LYS A 35 24.78 7.04 7.87
C LYS A 35 23.74 6.39 6.99
N ARG A 36 23.16 5.30 7.48
CA ARG A 36 22.07 4.60 6.83
C ARG A 36 21.07 4.13 7.87
N THR A 37 19.80 4.34 7.58
CA THR A 37 18.68 3.72 8.29
C THR A 37 17.90 2.94 7.26
N ASP A 38 17.81 1.63 7.44
CA ASP A 38 17.00 0.78 6.56
C ASP A 38 15.51 1.08 6.77
N PRO A 39 14.69 0.99 5.70
CA PRO A 39 13.24 1.14 5.82
C PRO A 39 12.64 -0.01 6.64
N ILE A 40 11.50 0.26 7.26
CA ILE A 40 10.70 -0.75 7.94
C ILE A 40 9.44 -0.97 7.09
N PRO A 41 9.21 -2.19 6.56
CA PRO A 41 8.00 -2.46 5.80
C PRO A 41 6.75 -2.27 6.66
N GLY A 42 5.67 -1.83 6.03
CA GLY A 42 4.35 -1.83 6.67
C GLY A 42 3.84 -3.24 6.92
N LYS A 43 2.67 -3.31 7.56
CA LYS A 43 2.00 -4.57 7.88
C LYS A 43 1.06 -4.96 6.76
N ASP A 44 0.96 -6.26 6.54
CA ASP A 44 -0.14 -6.82 5.75
C ASP A 44 -1.46 -6.69 6.52
N ILE A 45 -2.55 -6.49 5.79
CA ILE A 45 -3.91 -6.55 6.31
C ILE A 45 -4.67 -7.68 5.63
N VAL A 46 -5.53 -8.36 6.38
CA VAL A 46 -6.42 -9.40 5.86
C VAL A 46 -7.84 -8.86 5.93
N LEU A 47 -8.54 -8.93 4.80
CA LEU A 47 -9.92 -8.46 4.68
C LEU A 47 -10.88 -9.64 4.84
N SER A 48 -12.13 -9.34 5.21
CA SER A 48 -13.23 -10.30 5.16
C SER A 48 -13.78 -10.52 3.74
N LEU A 49 -13.20 -9.86 2.72
CA LEU A 49 -13.62 -9.97 1.34
C LEU A 49 -13.23 -11.33 0.76
N ASP A 50 -14.20 -12.06 0.23
CA ASP A 50 -13.95 -13.21 -0.63
C ASP A 50 -13.80 -12.74 -2.08
N ILE A 51 -12.67 -13.06 -2.70
CA ILE A 51 -12.35 -12.62 -4.07
C ILE A 51 -13.27 -13.25 -5.11
N ASN A 52 -13.65 -14.53 -4.94
CA ASN A 52 -14.54 -15.22 -5.88
C ASN A 52 -15.95 -14.63 -5.80
N LEU A 53 -16.40 -14.27 -4.59
CA LEU A 53 -17.69 -13.60 -4.40
C LEU A 53 -17.69 -12.19 -4.99
N GLN A 54 -16.59 -11.45 -4.86
CA GLN A 54 -16.45 -10.12 -5.46
C GLN A 54 -16.51 -10.19 -7.00
N GLU A 55 -15.78 -11.12 -7.60
CA GLU A 55 -15.79 -11.35 -9.06
C GLU A 55 -17.18 -11.77 -9.55
N ALA A 56 -17.85 -12.66 -8.82
CA ALA A 56 -19.22 -13.06 -9.13
C ALA A 56 -20.21 -11.89 -9.03
N ALA A 57 -20.06 -11.02 -8.03
CA ALA A 57 -20.89 -9.82 -7.87
C ALA A 57 -20.65 -8.81 -9.00
N GLU A 58 -19.41 -8.62 -9.43
CA GLU A 58 -19.05 -7.79 -10.58
C GLU A 58 -19.65 -8.34 -11.88
N ALA A 59 -19.49 -9.64 -12.14
CA ALA A 59 -20.07 -10.30 -13.31
C ALA A 59 -21.60 -10.21 -13.32
N ALA A 60 -22.24 -10.37 -12.16
CA ALA A 60 -23.69 -10.27 -12.01
C ALA A 60 -24.20 -8.83 -12.27
N LEU A 61 -23.49 -7.81 -11.78
CA LEU A 61 -23.81 -6.40 -12.09
C LEU A 61 -23.61 -6.11 -13.59
N GLY A 62 -22.54 -6.65 -14.18
CA GLY A 62 -22.13 -6.36 -15.54
C GLY A 62 -21.88 -4.86 -15.73
N GLY A 63 -22.28 -4.30 -16.88
CA GLY A 63 -22.13 -2.87 -17.17
C GLY A 63 -23.18 -1.95 -16.51
N ARG A 64 -24.03 -2.48 -15.63
CA ARG A 64 -25.13 -1.70 -15.03
C ARG A 64 -24.63 -0.94 -13.82
N ARG A 65 -25.11 0.30 -13.65
CA ARG A 65 -24.86 1.08 -12.44
C ARG A 65 -25.65 0.49 -11.28
N GLY A 66 -24.98 0.13 -10.20
CA GLY A 66 -25.58 -0.46 -9.00
C GLY A 66 -24.53 -0.78 -7.94
N ALA A 67 -24.98 -1.35 -6.83
CA ALA A 67 -24.12 -1.83 -5.75
C ALA A 67 -24.66 -3.17 -5.22
N VAL A 68 -23.76 -4.04 -4.74
CA VAL A 68 -24.07 -5.33 -4.13
C VAL A 68 -23.38 -5.39 -2.78
N VAL A 69 -24.07 -5.89 -1.77
CA VAL A 69 -23.54 -6.10 -0.43
C VAL A 69 -23.89 -7.51 0.01
N ALA A 70 -22.87 -8.27 0.41
CA ALA A 70 -23.02 -9.58 1.05
C ALA A 70 -22.41 -9.50 2.45
N LEU A 71 -23.11 -10.04 3.44
CA LEU A 71 -22.70 -10.04 4.85
C LEU A 71 -22.83 -11.48 5.37
N ASP A 72 -21.92 -11.86 6.27
CA ASP A 72 -22.05 -13.04 7.11
C ASP A 72 -22.56 -12.58 8.49
N PRO A 73 -23.86 -12.76 8.82
CA PRO A 73 -24.51 -12.18 9.98
C PRO A 73 -24.25 -12.90 11.31
#